data_AF-A0A660RVE0-F1
#
_entry.id   AF-A0A660RVE0-F1
#
_cell.length_a   1.000
_cell.length_b   1.000
_cell.length_c   1.000
_cell.angle_alpha   90.00
_cell.angle_beta   90.00
_cell.angle_gamma   90.00
#
_symmetry.space_group_name_H-M   'P 1'
#
loop_
_entity.id
_entity.type
_entity.pdbx_description
1 polymer ?
#
loop_
_entity_poly.entity_id
_entity_poly.type
_entity_poly.pdbx_seq_one_letter_code
_entity_poly.pdbx_strand_id
1 'polypeptide(L)'
;METQIKIATFAPASLPPIDLYEKGLNILRNFKIPVKNFVDFSETPAGMKAFLLYEILTNQEFTHIWTAKGGFGCLKLLPYLEELFSSKFISPRFPTLIGFSDVTVLHLYFYKKFKKFSIHAPMIATLPNLESEALKFLIDVIIHNKEIVMEGKVFQEGEAEAILLGG
;
A
#
# COMPACT_ATOMS: atom_id res chain seq x y z
N MET A 1 -2.25 16.44 17.92
CA MET A 1 -1.32 15.29 18.06
C MET A 1 -1.03 14.79 16.67
N GLU A 2 0.16 15.04 16.13
CA GLU A 2 0.59 14.40 14.89
C GLU A 2 0.58 12.88 15.12
N THR A 3 -0.16 12.15 14.29
CA THR A 3 -0.22 10.70 14.41
C THR A 3 1.12 10.15 13.96
N GLN A 4 1.88 9.56 14.87
CA GLN A 4 3.18 8.97 14.54
C GLN A 4 3.00 7.90 13.46
N ILE A 5 3.72 8.03 12.35
CA ILE A 5 3.65 7.04 11.28
C ILE A 5 4.15 5.70 11.76
N LYS A 6 3.34 4.67 11.51
CA LYS A 6 3.62 3.27 11.76
C LYS A 6 3.12 2.45 10.58
N ILE A 7 4.03 1.66 10.00
CA ILE A 7 3.81 0.94 8.74
C ILE A 7 3.76 -0.55 9.00
N ALA A 8 2.72 -1.21 8.50
CA ALA A 8 2.68 -2.66 8.34
C ALA A 8 3.13 -3.01 6.92
N THR A 9 4.06 -3.96 6.76
CA THR A 9 4.38 -4.50 5.43
C THR A 9 3.65 -5.81 5.18
N PHE A 10 3.08 -5.96 3.99
CA PHE A 10 2.19 -7.08 3.67
C PHE A 10 2.34 -7.52 2.21
N ALA A 11 2.19 -8.82 1.92
CA ALA A 11 2.27 -9.38 0.58
C ALA A 11 0.89 -9.88 0.09
N PRO A 12 0.04 -9.01 -0.49
CA PRO A 12 -1.30 -9.40 -0.95
C PRO A 12 -1.27 -10.29 -2.20
N ALA A 13 -0.21 -10.15 -3.01
CA ALA A 13 -0.06 -10.81 -4.30
C ALA A 13 1.05 -11.87 -4.24
N SER A 14 2.02 -11.79 -5.15
CA SER A 14 3.18 -12.66 -5.20
C SER A 14 4.22 -12.26 -4.15
N LEU A 15 5.01 -13.23 -3.69
CA LEU A 15 6.13 -12.95 -2.79
C LEU A 15 7.25 -12.17 -3.52
N PRO A 16 7.92 -11.23 -2.83
CA PRO A 16 9.11 -10.59 -3.35
C PRO A 16 10.33 -11.53 -3.31
N PRO A 17 11.37 -11.28 -4.12
CA PRO A 17 12.70 -11.80 -3.83
C PRO A 17 13.14 -11.34 -2.42
N ILE A 18 13.59 -12.28 -1.59
CA ILE A 18 13.90 -12.03 -0.17
C ILE A 18 14.97 -10.95 -0.04
N ASP A 19 16.01 -11.00 -0.87
CA ASP A 19 17.13 -10.05 -0.81
C ASP A 19 16.69 -8.61 -1.11
N LEU A 20 15.83 -8.41 -2.12
CA LEU A 20 15.28 -7.10 -2.46
C LEU A 20 14.34 -6.58 -1.39
N TYR A 21 13.54 -7.46 -0.81
CA TYR A 21 12.64 -7.10 0.28
C TYR A 21 13.40 -6.65 1.53
N GLU A 22 14.43 -7.38 1.94
CA GLU A 22 15.27 -7.01 3.09
C GLU A 22 16.04 -5.70 2.85
N LYS A 23 16.56 -5.49 1.64
CA LYS A 23 17.16 -4.20 1.26
C LYS A 23 16.14 -3.06 1.37
N GLY A 24 14.90 -3.28 0.92
CA GLY A 24 13.81 -2.31 1.06
C GLY A 24 13.46 -2.00 2.52
N LEU A 25 13.42 -3.01 3.39
CA LEU A 25 13.23 -2.81 4.82
C LEU A 25 14.37 -2.01 5.45
N ASN A 26 15.62 -2.27 5.06
CA ASN A 26 16.79 -1.52 5.53
C ASN A 26 16.72 -0.04 5.13
N ILE A 27 16.22 0.26 3.94
CA ILE A 27 15.97 1.65 3.52
C ILE A 27 15.01 2.34 4.50
N LEU A 28 13.85 1.73 4.81
CA LEU A 28 12.88 2.32 5.75
C LEU A 28 13.46 2.49 7.16
N ARG A 29 14.30 1.54 7.62
CA ARG A 29 15.03 1.65 8.89
C ARG A 29 15.99 2.84 8.90
N ASN A 30 16.70 3.10 7.80
CA ASN A 30 17.62 4.24 7.69
C ASN A 30 16.87 5.58 7.75
N PHE A 31 15.64 5.63 7.25
CA PHE A 31 14.73 6.78 7.41
C PHE A 31 14.06 6.83 8.80
N LYS A 32 14.40 5.92 9.72
CA LYS A 32 13.84 5.82 11.08
C LYS A 32 12.31 5.66 11.09
N ILE A 33 11.76 5.03 10.06
CA ILE A 33 10.32 4.78 9.95
C ILE A 33 9.97 3.51 10.74
N PRO A 34 9.04 3.56 11.70
CA PRO A 34 8.58 2.37 12.42
C PRO A 34 7.85 1.39 11.49
N VAL A 35 8.41 0.19 11.33
CA VAL A 35 7.88 -0.87 10.45
C VAL A 35 7.66 -2.16 11.23
N LYS A 36 6.50 -2.81 11.03
CA LYS A 36 6.24 -4.19 11.46
C LYS A 36 6.02 -5.07 10.24
N ASN A 37 6.77 -6.18 10.18
CA ASN A 37 6.73 -7.11 9.06
C ASN A 37 5.63 -8.16 9.23
N PHE A 38 4.75 -8.27 8.24
CA PHE A 38 3.73 -9.33 8.12
C PHE A 38 3.87 -10.15 6.83
N VAL A 39 4.99 -10.02 6.12
CA VAL A 39 5.26 -10.86 4.95
C VAL A 39 5.70 -12.23 5.43
N ASP A 40 4.81 -13.21 5.24
CA ASP A 40 5.11 -14.63 5.36
C ASP A 40 5.62 -15.16 4.01
N PHE A 41 6.80 -15.77 4.02
CA PHE A 41 7.42 -16.36 2.84
C PHE A 41 7.03 -17.83 2.61
N SER A 42 6.09 -18.36 3.41
CA SER A 42 5.45 -19.64 3.17
C SER A 42 4.34 -19.56 2.11
N GLU A 43 3.87 -20.71 1.61
CA GLU A 43 2.69 -20.75 0.76
C GLU A 43 1.42 -20.51 1.58
N THR A 44 0.96 -19.25 1.62
CA THR A 44 -0.27 -18.87 2.31
C THR A 44 -1.47 -18.84 1.36
N PRO A 45 -2.57 -19.57 1.64
CA PRO A 45 -3.82 -19.48 0.88
C PRO A 45 -4.42 -18.07 0.87
N ALA A 46 -5.17 -17.74 -0.19
CA ALA A 46 -5.77 -16.41 -0.37
C ALA A 46 -6.68 -16.00 0.80
N GLY A 47 -7.45 -16.92 1.37
CA GLY A 47 -8.32 -16.65 2.53
C GLY A 47 -7.54 -16.27 3.79
N MET A 48 -6.41 -16.91 4.06
CA MET A 48 -5.53 -16.55 5.18
C MET A 48 -4.88 -15.19 4.97
N LYS A 49 -4.45 -14.87 3.74
CA LYS A 49 -3.95 -13.53 3.39
C LYS A 49 -5.02 -12.45 3.58
N ALA A 50 -6.25 -12.73 3.14
CA ALA A 50 -7.37 -11.82 3.31
C ALA A 50 -7.70 -11.58 4.79
N PHE A 51 -7.71 -12.65 5.60
CA PHE A 51 -7.89 -12.54 7.05
C PHE A 51 -6.80 -11.69 7.71
N LEU A 52 -5.53 -11.94 7.38
CA LEU A 52 -4.42 -11.13 7.91
C LEU A 52 -4.53 -9.66 7.50
N LEU A 53 -4.88 -9.37 6.24
CA LEU A 53 -5.11 -8.01 5.78
C LEU A 53 -6.26 -7.35 6.56
N TYR A 54 -7.36 -8.07 6.79
CA TYR A 54 -8.48 -7.60 7.58
C TYR A 54 -8.07 -7.26 9.02
N GLU A 55 -7.27 -8.11 9.66
CA GLU A 55 -6.75 -7.86 11.02
C GLU A 55 -5.86 -6.60 11.06
N ILE A 56 -4.96 -6.44 10.09
CA ILE A 56 -4.09 -5.24 9.99
C ILE A 56 -4.93 -3.98 9.78
N LEU A 57 -6.00 -4.06 8.96
CA LEU A 57 -6.87 -2.91 8.68
C LEU A 57 -7.70 -2.49 9.90
N THR A 58 -8.10 -3.44 10.74
CA THR A 58 -9.09 -3.20 11.80
C THR A 58 -8.50 -2.98 13.18
N ASN A 59 -7.23 -3.35 13.41
CA ASN A 59 -6.58 -3.26 14.72
C ASN A 59 -6.18 -1.83 15.16
N GLN A 60 -6.32 -0.82 14.28
CA GLN A 60 -5.96 0.59 14.53
C GLN A 60 -4.50 0.84 14.95
N GLU A 61 -3.62 -0.15 14.82
CA GLU A 61 -2.20 -0.05 15.19
C GLU A 61 -1.40 0.71 14.13
N PHE A 62 -1.82 0.63 12.86
CA PHE A 62 -1.06 1.13 11.72
C PHE A 62 -1.71 2.35 11.08
N THR A 63 -0.84 3.23 10.58
CA THR A 63 -1.22 4.37 9.73
C THR A 63 -1.17 4.01 8.25
N HIS A 64 -0.30 3.05 7.88
CA HIS A 64 -0.05 2.66 6.49
C HIS A 64 0.14 1.16 6.38
N ILE A 65 -0.28 0.61 5.23
CA ILE A 65 0.08 -0.73 4.77
C ILE A 65 0.92 -0.57 3.52
N TRP A 66 2.20 -0.91 3.59
CA TRP A 66 3.09 -0.84 2.44
C TRP A 66 3.32 -2.22 1.85
N THR A 67 2.80 -2.43 0.65
CA THR A 67 2.85 -3.75 0.02
C THR A 67 4.27 -4.14 -0.36
N ALA A 68 4.57 -5.43 -0.21
CA ALA A 68 5.89 -5.99 -0.44
C ALA A 68 6.23 -6.07 -1.93
N LYS A 69 5.26 -6.54 -2.73
CA LYS A 69 5.30 -6.69 -4.18
C LYS A 69 3.88 -6.93 -4.71
N GLY A 70 3.68 -6.62 -6.00
CA GLY A 70 2.50 -6.94 -6.79
C GLY A 70 2.65 -8.35 -7.39
N GLY A 71 2.20 -8.53 -8.62
CA GLY A 71 2.26 -9.82 -9.32
C GLY A 71 0.87 -10.35 -9.60
N PHE A 72 0.49 -11.46 -8.97
CA PHE A 72 -0.85 -12.02 -9.14
C PHE A 72 -1.38 -12.61 -7.83
N GLY A 73 -2.51 -12.09 -7.36
CA GLY A 73 -3.21 -12.66 -6.21
C GLY A 73 -4.25 -11.76 -5.57
N CYS A 74 -4.15 -10.43 -5.73
CA CYS A 74 -5.03 -9.48 -5.04
C CYS A 74 -6.52 -9.72 -5.32
N LEU A 75 -6.87 -10.04 -6.57
CA LEU A 75 -8.25 -10.35 -6.94
C LEU A 75 -8.81 -11.57 -6.18
N LYS A 76 -7.98 -12.56 -5.87
CA LYS A 76 -8.37 -13.76 -5.13
C LYS A 76 -8.72 -13.47 -3.66
N LEU A 77 -8.29 -12.33 -3.12
CA LEU A 77 -8.61 -11.93 -1.75
C LEU A 77 -10.03 -11.38 -1.64
N LEU A 78 -10.59 -10.81 -2.72
CA LEU A 78 -11.84 -10.04 -2.65
C LEU A 78 -13.05 -10.81 -2.10
N PRO A 79 -13.32 -12.08 -2.48
CA PRO A 79 -14.47 -12.81 -1.92
C PRO A 79 -14.41 -12.96 -0.40
N TYR A 80 -13.22 -13.25 0.13
CA TYR A 80 -13.00 -13.39 1.57
C TYR A 80 -13.08 -12.05 2.30
N LEU A 81 -12.51 -10.99 1.70
CA LEU A 81 -12.63 -9.64 2.26
C LEU A 81 -14.08 -9.18 2.30
N GLU A 82 -14.86 -9.46 1.26
CA GLU A 82 -16.29 -9.11 1.21
C GLU A 82 -17.06 -9.82 2.32
N GLU A 83 -16.82 -11.12 2.54
CA GLU A 83 -17.41 -11.90 3.64
C GLU A 83 -17.02 -11.32 5.01
N LEU A 84 -15.72 -11.10 5.24
CA LEU A 84 -15.20 -10.57 6.50
C LEU A 84 -15.80 -9.19 6.83
N PHE A 85 -15.87 -8.29 5.85
CA PHE A 85 -16.41 -6.95 6.03
C PHE A 85 -17.95 -6.89 6.11
N SER A 86 -18.67 -7.89 5.59
CA SER A 86 -20.13 -7.94 5.68
C SER A 86 -20.63 -8.33 7.08
N SER A 87 -19.79 -9.02 7.86
CA SER A 87 -20.19 -9.62 9.14
C SER A 87 -20.04 -8.70 10.36
N LYS A 88 -19.37 -7.54 10.24
CA LYS A 88 -18.97 -6.71 11.40
C LYS A 88 -19.14 -5.21 11.13
N PHE A 89 -19.44 -4.44 12.18
CA PHE A 89 -19.34 -2.98 12.13
C PHE A 89 -17.86 -2.58 12.09
N ILE A 90 -17.46 -1.86 11.06
CA ILE A 90 -16.05 -1.58 10.77
C ILE A 90 -15.70 -0.17 11.25
N SER A 91 -14.54 -0.04 11.90
CA SER A 91 -13.94 1.24 12.25
C SER A 91 -13.83 2.19 11.05
N PRO A 92 -14.10 3.50 11.22
CA PRO A 92 -13.98 4.48 10.14
C PRO A 92 -12.53 4.78 9.75
N ARG A 93 -11.53 4.31 10.50
CA ARG A 93 -10.10 4.55 10.22
C ARG A 93 -9.42 3.27 9.76
N PHE A 94 -9.09 3.24 8.46
CA PHE A 94 -8.17 2.26 7.89
C PHE A 94 -6.81 2.90 7.64
N PRO A 95 -5.71 2.13 7.76
CA PRO A 95 -4.41 2.57 7.28
C PRO A 95 -4.44 2.81 5.76
N THR A 96 -3.64 3.78 5.31
CA THR A 96 -3.46 4.07 3.89
C THR A 96 -2.68 2.94 3.21
N LEU A 97 -3.24 2.34 2.16
CA LEU A 97 -2.58 1.31 1.36
C LEU A 97 -1.57 1.93 0.38
N ILE A 98 -0.38 1.33 0.25
CA ILE A 98 0.69 1.76 -0.66
C ILE A 98 1.13 0.59 -1.54
N GLY A 99 1.10 0.76 -2.85
CA GLY A 99 1.58 -0.24 -3.82
C GLY A 99 1.15 0.06 -5.25
N PHE A 100 1.61 -0.74 -6.21
CA PHE A 100 1.23 -0.60 -7.63
C PHE A 100 1.03 -1.97 -8.30
N SER A 101 0.68 -1.99 -9.59
CA SER A 101 0.44 -3.20 -10.38
C SER A 101 -0.78 -3.98 -9.86
N ASP A 102 -0.67 -5.28 -9.54
CA ASP A 102 -1.80 -6.09 -9.04
C ASP A 102 -2.50 -5.50 -7.81
N VAL A 103 -1.80 -4.67 -7.04
CA VAL A 103 -2.34 -3.95 -5.87
C VAL A 103 -3.44 -2.95 -6.28
N THR A 104 -3.50 -2.51 -7.54
CA THR A 104 -4.59 -1.67 -8.09
C THR A 104 -5.97 -2.28 -7.83
N VAL A 105 -6.09 -3.61 -7.81
CA VAL A 105 -7.34 -4.30 -7.44
C VAL A 105 -7.80 -3.90 -6.04
N LEU A 106 -6.88 -3.85 -5.07
CA LEU A 106 -7.19 -3.45 -3.70
C LEU A 106 -7.45 -1.95 -3.59
N HIS A 107 -6.70 -1.11 -4.32
CA HIS A 107 -6.94 0.34 -4.37
C HIS A 107 -8.38 0.64 -4.81
N LEU A 108 -8.81 0.04 -5.92
CA LEU A 108 -10.16 0.23 -6.46
C LEU A 108 -11.23 -0.36 -5.54
N TYR A 109 -10.98 -1.55 -4.96
CA TYR A 109 -11.89 -2.18 -4.00
C TYR A 109 -12.14 -1.29 -2.78
N PHE A 110 -11.08 -0.80 -2.13
CA PHE A 110 -11.20 0.04 -0.94
C PHE A 110 -11.83 1.39 -1.23
N TYR A 111 -11.50 2.01 -2.36
CA TYR A 111 -12.17 3.24 -2.79
C TYR A 111 -13.65 3.01 -3.06
N LYS A 112 -14.02 1.96 -3.80
CA LYS A 112 -15.41 1.66 -4.16
C LYS A 112 -16.26 1.35 -2.92
N LYS A 113 -15.75 0.52 -2.00
CA LYS A 113 -16.51 0.04 -0.83
C LYS A 113 -16.51 1.03 0.33
N PHE A 114 -15.42 1.76 0.56
CA PHE A 114 -15.24 2.56 1.78
C PHE A 114 -14.88 4.02 1.52
N LYS A 115 -14.79 4.46 0.26
CA LYS A 115 -14.31 5.80 -0.13
C LYS A 115 -12.95 6.14 0.49
N LYS A 116 -12.09 5.13 0.63
CA LYS A 116 -10.74 5.27 1.16
C LYS A 116 -9.75 5.49 0.03
N PHE A 117 -9.02 6.58 0.13
CA PHE A 117 -7.90 6.88 -0.74
C PHE A 117 -6.67 6.08 -0.32
N SER A 118 -5.83 5.80 -1.31
CA SER A 118 -4.61 5.02 -1.19
C SER A 118 -3.55 5.63 -2.11
N ILE A 119 -2.31 5.17 -1.96
CA ILE A 119 -1.17 5.71 -2.71
C ILE A 119 -0.69 4.65 -3.71
N HIS A 120 -0.82 4.95 -5.00
CA HIS A 120 -0.27 4.13 -6.06
C HIS A 120 1.23 4.45 -6.25
N ALA A 121 2.11 3.65 -5.65
CA ALA A 121 3.53 3.97 -5.52
C ALA A 121 4.43 2.71 -5.45
N PRO A 122 5.77 2.87 -5.60
CA PRO A 122 6.73 1.77 -5.46
C PRO A 122 6.55 0.97 -4.18
N MET A 123 6.77 -0.34 -4.27
CA MET A 123 6.62 -1.33 -3.21
C MET A 123 7.95 -1.58 -2.50
N ILE A 124 7.93 -2.23 -1.33
CA ILE A 124 9.14 -2.46 -0.52
C ILE A 124 10.28 -3.10 -1.34
N ALA A 125 9.99 -4.15 -2.11
CA ALA A 125 11.01 -4.84 -2.91
C ALA A 125 11.50 -4.04 -4.13
N THR A 126 10.86 -2.91 -4.45
CA THR A 126 11.28 -2.03 -5.56
C THR A 126 12.08 -0.83 -5.08
N LEU A 127 12.03 -0.49 -3.79
CA LEU A 127 12.77 0.64 -3.21
C LEU A 127 14.28 0.61 -3.49
N PRO A 128 14.98 -0.55 -3.43
CA PRO A 128 16.42 -0.58 -3.68
C PRO A 128 16.82 -0.18 -5.11
N ASN A 129 15.88 -0.19 -6.05
CA ASN A 129 16.12 0.13 -7.46
C ASN A 129 15.70 1.55 -7.81
N LEU A 130 15.20 2.34 -6.84
CA LEU A 130 14.87 3.74 -7.06
C LEU A 130 16.14 4.59 -7.02
N GLU A 131 16.16 5.61 -7.88
CA GLU A 131 17.12 6.71 -7.74
C GLU A 131 16.91 7.43 -6.40
N SER A 132 17.99 7.99 -5.85
CA SER A 132 17.98 8.53 -4.47
C SER A 132 17.03 9.71 -4.32
N GLU A 133 16.94 10.56 -5.34
CA GLU A 133 16.02 11.70 -5.42
C GLU A 133 14.56 11.22 -5.44
N ALA A 134 14.25 10.22 -6.26
CA ALA A 134 12.91 9.63 -6.35
C ALA A 134 12.50 8.96 -5.04
N LEU A 135 13.42 8.24 -4.40
CA LEU A 135 13.20 7.63 -3.09
C LEU A 135 12.91 8.69 -2.03
N LYS A 136 13.73 9.74 -1.94
CA LYS A 136 13.52 10.83 -0.99
C LYS A 136 12.18 11.52 -1.22
N PHE A 137 11.84 11.82 -2.47
CA PHE A 137 10.55 12.41 -2.83
C PHE A 137 9.37 11.53 -2.39
N LEU A 138 9.46 10.21 -2.64
CA LEU A 138 8.45 9.25 -2.22
C LEU A 138 8.27 9.23 -0.69
N ILE A 139 9.38 9.24 0.06
CA ILE A 139 9.33 9.33 1.52
C ILE A 139 8.70 10.64 1.98
N ASP A 140 9.03 11.77 1.36
CA ASP A 140 8.42 13.07 1.71
C ASP A 140 6.90 13.09 1.45
N VAL A 141 6.44 12.48 0.36
CA VAL A 141 5.01 12.34 0.06
C VAL A 141 4.31 11.50 1.14
N ILE A 142 4.85 10.33 1.46
CA ILE A 142 4.20 9.38 2.39
C ILE A 142 4.30 9.87 3.85
N ILE A 143 5.43 10.46 4.23
CA ILE A 143 5.74 10.77 5.63
C ILE A 143 5.38 12.20 5.99
N HIS A 144 5.65 13.15 5.09
CA HIS A 144 5.49 14.57 5.34
C HIS A 144 4.25 15.16 4.63
N ASN A 145 3.42 14.33 4.00
CA ASN A 145 2.25 14.73 3.20
C ASN A 145 2.60 15.82 2.16
N LYS A 146 3.78 15.70 1.55
CA LYS A 146 4.24 16.65 0.53
C LYS A 146 3.27 16.67 -0.64
N GLU A 147 2.87 17.87 -1.06
CA GLU A 147 2.04 18.07 -2.25
C GLU A 147 2.77 17.58 -3.51
N ILE A 148 2.01 16.95 -4.41
CA ILE A 148 2.52 16.38 -5.65
C ILE A 148 2.13 17.30 -6.79
N VAL A 149 3.14 17.76 -7.52
CA VAL A 149 2.98 18.47 -8.80
C VAL A 149 3.68 17.63 -9.87
N MET A 150 2.97 17.37 -10.97
CA MET A 150 3.52 16.62 -12.10
C MET A 150 3.56 17.54 -13.32
N GLU A 151 4.68 17.52 -14.03
CA GLU A 151 4.89 18.25 -15.27
C GLU A 151 5.11 17.26 -16.42
N GLY A 152 4.66 17.61 -17.61
CA GLY A 152 4.75 16.73 -18.76
C GLY A 152 4.41 17.42 -20.07
N LYS A 153 4.47 16.65 -21.16
CA LYS A 153 4.11 17.15 -22.48
C LYS A 153 2.59 17.18 -22.64
N VAL A 154 2.05 18.33 -23.03
CA VAL A 154 0.62 18.51 -23.29
C VAL A 154 0.24 17.79 -24.59
N PHE A 155 -0.75 16.89 -24.51
CA PHE A 155 -1.36 16.25 -25.69
C PHE A 155 -2.56 17.06 -26.21
N GLN A 156 -3.40 17.55 -25.30
CA GLN A 156 -4.53 18.43 -25.58
C GLN A 156 -4.62 19.46 -24.46
N GLU A 157 -4.77 20.74 -24.82
CA GLU A 157 -4.93 21.82 -23.85
C GLU A 157 -6.30 21.80 -23.18
N GLY A 158 -6.34 22.18 -21.91
CA GLY A 158 -7.56 22.28 -21.12
C GLY A 158 -7.29 22.22 -19.62
N GLU A 159 -8.34 22.45 -18.83
CA GLU A 159 -8.34 22.33 -17.38
C GLU A 159 -9.40 21.32 -16.94
N ALA A 160 -9.07 20.50 -15.95
CA ALA A 160 -10.00 19.51 -15.39
C ALA A 160 -9.70 19.28 -13.90
N GLU A 161 -10.76 19.05 -13.11
CA GLU A 161 -10.67 18.66 -11.71
C GLU A 161 -11.43 17.33 -11.52
N ALA A 162 -10.75 16.33 -10.98
CA ALA A 162 -11.32 15.00 -10.77
C ALA A 162 -10.58 14.23 -9.68
N ILE A 163 -11.19 13.15 -9.22
CA ILE A 163 -10.51 12.17 -8.38
C ILE A 163 -9.55 11.36 -9.24
N LEU A 164 -8.29 11.31 -8.85
CA LEU A 164 -7.30 10.44 -9.49
C LEU A 164 -7.59 8.98 -9.12
N LEU A 165 -7.96 8.18 -10.13
CA LEU A 165 -8.23 6.74 -10.01
C LEU A 165 -7.54 6.01 -11.16
N GLY A 166 -7.03 4.82 -10.87
CA GLY A 166 -6.35 3.96 -11.86
C GLY A 166 -5.03 3.43 -11.33
N GLY A 167 -4.21 2.94 -12.27
CA GLY A 167 -2.96 2.24 -12.02
C GLY A 167 -2.80 1.01 -12.90
#